data_AF-A0A8D0GSW7-F1
#
_entry.id   AF-A0A8D0GSW7-F1
#
_cell.length_a   1.000
_cell.length_b   1.000
_cell.length_c   1.000
_cell.angle_alpha   90.00
_cell.angle_beta   90.00
_cell.angle_gamma   90.00
#
_symmetry.space_group_name_H-M   'P 1'
#
loop_
_entity.id
_entity.type
_entity.pdbx_description
1 polymer ?
#
loop_
_entity_poly.entity_id
_entity_poly.type
_entity_poly.pdbx_seq_one_letter_code
_entity_poly.pdbx_strand_id
1 'polypeptide(L)'
;LMKDGYKAIFIGIGLPEPKKDNIFQKLRMDQGFYSSKDFLPLVAMASKPGMCACHSPLPSIQGIVIVLGAGDTAFDCATSALRCGARRVFVVFRKGFTNIRAVPEEMELAKEEKCEFLPFLSPRKVVVKGGRIVAMKFVRTEQDEAGNWTEDEDQIVRLKADVVISAFGSVLKDRKVKEAMSPIKFNRWGLPEIDPETMQTSEPWIFAGGDIGGLANTTVESVNDGKQASWYMHKYIQSLYGAASPTTPALPLFYTPIDLVDITVEMAGLKFPNPFGLASATPTTSSPMIRRAFEAGWAFALTKTFSLDKDIVTNVSPRIVRGVTSGPIYGPGQGSFLNIELISEKTAAYWCKSITELKTDFPDNIIIASIMCSYSKDDWTELSKMAEASGADALELNLSCPHGMGERGMGLACGQDPELVRNICPYPKCH
;
A
#
# COMPACT_ATOMS: atom_id res chain seq x y z
N LEU A 1 5.69 -28.94 -21.08
CA LEU A 1 4.96 -28.51 -19.86
C LEU A 1 3.71 -29.35 -19.60
N MET A 2 2.64 -29.28 -20.40
CA MET A 2 1.45 -30.12 -20.14
C MET A 2 1.78 -31.63 -20.17
N LYS A 3 2.58 -32.07 -21.16
CA LYS A 3 3.09 -33.45 -21.24
C LYS A 3 3.95 -33.87 -20.04
N ASP A 4 4.55 -32.91 -19.35
CA ASP A 4 5.40 -33.13 -18.19
C ASP A 4 4.59 -33.11 -16.88
N GLY A 5 3.25 -32.98 -16.95
CA GLY A 5 2.35 -33.09 -15.81
C GLY A 5 2.01 -31.77 -15.09
N TYR A 6 2.51 -30.63 -15.56
CA TYR A 6 2.16 -29.31 -15.01
C TYR A 6 0.66 -29.04 -15.14
N LYS A 7 0.03 -28.59 -14.04
CA LYS A 7 -1.42 -28.39 -13.97
C LYS A 7 -1.85 -26.98 -14.36
N ALA A 8 -1.03 -25.97 -14.09
CA ALA A 8 -1.27 -24.59 -14.48
C ALA A 8 0.05 -23.90 -14.84
N ILE A 9 -0.01 -22.89 -15.69
CA ILE A 9 1.14 -22.08 -16.14
C ILE A 9 0.82 -20.60 -15.95
N PHE A 10 1.80 -19.82 -15.47
CA PHE A 10 1.78 -18.37 -15.52
C PHE A 10 2.88 -17.86 -16.47
N ILE A 11 2.52 -17.00 -17.41
CA ILE A 11 3.43 -16.36 -18.36
C ILE A 11 3.73 -14.95 -17.86
N GLY A 12 4.94 -14.77 -17.32
CA GLY A 12 5.44 -13.50 -16.79
C GLY A 12 6.79 -13.09 -17.38
N ILE A 13 7.02 -13.36 -18.68
CA ILE A 13 8.32 -13.14 -19.34
C ILE A 13 8.59 -11.68 -19.71
N GLY A 14 7.61 -10.80 -19.50
CA GLY A 14 7.63 -9.40 -19.90
C GLY A 14 7.79 -9.20 -21.41
N LEU A 15 8.41 -8.09 -21.81
CA LEU A 15 8.69 -7.76 -23.20
C LEU A 15 10.20 -7.84 -23.47
N PRO A 16 10.71 -8.97 -24.00
CA PRO A 16 12.14 -9.27 -23.98
C PRO A 16 12.95 -8.44 -24.98
N GLU A 17 12.39 -8.09 -26.13
CA GLU A 17 13.14 -7.48 -27.23
C GLU A 17 12.96 -5.96 -27.28
N PRO A 18 13.97 -5.18 -27.70
CA PRO A 18 13.81 -3.74 -27.89
C PRO A 18 12.92 -3.43 -29.10
N LYS A 19 12.16 -2.34 -29.03
CA LYS A 19 11.48 -1.78 -30.18
C LYS A 19 12.50 -1.13 -31.13
N LYS A 20 12.82 -1.81 -32.22
CA LYS A 20 13.77 -1.35 -33.24
C LYS A 20 13.13 -0.44 -34.29
N ASP A 21 13.93 0.50 -34.79
CA ASP A 21 13.63 1.34 -35.96
C ASP A 21 14.57 0.96 -37.13
N ASN A 22 14.05 1.01 -38.35
CA ASN A 22 14.77 0.63 -39.56
C ASN A 22 16.02 1.49 -39.79
N ILE A 23 16.01 2.76 -39.36
CA ILE A 23 17.17 3.67 -39.55
C ILE A 23 18.42 3.20 -38.78
N PHE A 24 18.26 2.32 -37.78
CA PHE A 24 19.35 1.81 -36.95
C PHE A 24 19.78 0.37 -37.30
N GLN A 25 19.11 -0.30 -38.26
CA GLN A 25 19.25 -1.75 -38.47
C GLN A 25 20.69 -2.24 -38.73
N LYS A 26 21.55 -1.40 -39.30
CA LYS A 26 22.95 -1.74 -39.63
C LYS A 26 23.99 -1.23 -38.62
N LEU A 27 23.55 -0.54 -37.57
CA LEU A 27 24.45 0.03 -36.57
C LEU A 27 24.81 -1.00 -35.51
N ARG A 28 25.99 -0.85 -34.92
CA ARG A 28 26.54 -1.74 -33.90
C ARG A 28 27.08 -0.94 -32.71
N MET A 29 27.29 -1.63 -31.58
CA MET A 29 27.80 -1.03 -30.35
C MET A 29 29.21 -0.45 -30.51
N ASP A 30 30.09 -1.09 -31.30
CA ASP A 30 31.44 -0.57 -31.60
C ASP A 30 31.42 0.76 -32.37
N GLN A 31 30.30 1.07 -33.02
CA GLN A 31 30.09 2.34 -33.73
C GLN A 31 29.46 3.43 -32.84
N GLY A 32 29.04 3.08 -31.62
CA GLY A 32 28.36 3.98 -30.67
C GLY A 32 26.84 3.86 -30.63
N PHE A 33 26.22 2.82 -31.21
CA PHE A 33 24.77 2.63 -31.14
C PHE A 33 24.37 1.56 -30.12
N TYR A 34 23.37 1.86 -29.31
CA TYR A 34 22.74 0.92 -28.37
C TYR A 34 21.21 1.02 -28.45
N SER A 35 20.51 -0.08 -28.24
CA SER A 35 19.16 0.00 -27.68
C SER A 35 19.23 0.03 -26.16
N SER A 36 18.15 0.44 -25.49
CA SER A 36 18.07 0.38 -24.02
C SER A 36 18.23 -1.04 -23.48
N LYS A 37 17.79 -2.06 -24.24
CA LYS A 37 17.97 -3.48 -23.93
C LYS A 37 19.41 -3.98 -24.12
N ASP A 38 20.28 -3.20 -24.76
CA ASP A 38 21.73 -3.44 -24.78
C ASP A 38 22.41 -2.65 -23.65
N PHE A 39 22.13 -1.34 -23.56
CA PHE A 39 22.85 -0.41 -22.70
C PHE A 39 22.60 -0.62 -21.21
N LEU A 40 21.34 -0.64 -20.77
CA LEU A 40 21.02 -0.72 -19.34
C LEU A 40 21.49 -2.03 -18.71
N PRO A 41 21.36 -3.22 -19.34
CA PRO A 41 21.94 -4.45 -18.79
C PRO A 41 23.46 -4.38 -18.61
N LEU A 42 24.21 -3.77 -19.53
CA LEU A 42 25.65 -3.61 -19.37
C LEU A 42 26.00 -2.73 -18.16
N VAL A 43 25.29 -1.60 -17.99
CA VAL A 43 25.46 -0.74 -16.82
C VAL A 43 25.07 -1.46 -15.53
N ALA A 44 23.98 -2.22 -15.54
CA ALA A 44 23.49 -2.96 -14.39
C ALA A 44 24.45 -4.06 -13.95
N MET A 45 24.95 -4.88 -14.88
CA MET A 45 25.93 -5.93 -14.58
C MET A 45 27.25 -5.37 -14.02
N ALA A 46 27.65 -4.18 -14.43
CA ALA A 46 28.86 -3.52 -13.93
C ALA A 46 28.67 -2.83 -12.56
N SER A 47 27.45 -2.42 -12.22
CA SER A 47 27.17 -1.57 -11.04
C SER A 47 26.44 -2.27 -9.89
N LYS A 48 25.89 -3.47 -10.11
CA LYS A 48 25.10 -4.22 -9.13
C LYS A 48 25.84 -5.49 -8.68
N PRO A 49 26.60 -5.44 -7.55
CA PRO A 49 27.24 -6.63 -6.99
C PRO A 49 26.24 -7.77 -6.78
N GLY A 50 26.63 -8.98 -7.16
CA GLY A 50 25.78 -10.18 -7.06
C GLY A 50 24.83 -10.42 -8.24
N MET A 51 24.69 -9.47 -9.18
CA MET A 51 23.83 -9.64 -10.37
C MET A 51 24.43 -10.60 -11.41
N CYS A 52 25.75 -10.50 -11.68
CA CYS A 52 26.49 -11.45 -12.52
C CYS A 52 27.65 -12.04 -11.72
N ALA A 53 27.97 -13.32 -11.95
CA ALA A 53 29.23 -13.91 -11.47
C ALA A 53 30.46 -13.32 -12.18
N CYS A 54 30.25 -12.74 -13.36
CA CYS A 54 31.25 -12.08 -14.17
C CYS A 54 31.57 -10.67 -13.67
N HIS A 55 32.85 -10.28 -13.66
CA HIS A 55 33.23 -8.87 -13.54
C HIS A 55 33.01 -8.17 -14.89
N SER A 56 31.93 -7.42 -15.00
CA SER A 56 31.64 -6.62 -16.20
C SER A 56 32.18 -5.20 -16.03
N PRO A 57 32.99 -4.68 -16.95
CA PRO A 57 33.41 -3.29 -16.90
C PRO A 57 32.23 -2.37 -17.21
N LEU A 58 32.21 -1.19 -16.61
CA LEU A 58 31.25 -0.16 -16.98
C LEU A 58 31.44 0.24 -18.45
N PRO A 59 30.37 0.42 -19.24
CA PRO A 59 30.51 0.89 -20.62
C PRO A 59 31.29 2.20 -20.70
N SER A 60 32.34 2.26 -21.54
CA SER A 60 33.11 3.48 -21.74
C SER A 60 32.40 4.40 -22.74
N ILE A 61 31.54 5.28 -22.23
CA ILE A 61 30.78 6.24 -23.05
C ILE A 61 31.45 7.61 -22.93
N GLN A 62 32.01 8.12 -24.02
CA GLN A 62 32.66 9.43 -24.07
C GLN A 62 31.96 10.35 -25.07
N GLY A 63 32.04 11.65 -24.84
CA GLY A 63 31.51 12.65 -25.76
C GLY A 63 30.02 12.94 -25.57
N ILE A 64 29.32 13.21 -26.67
CA ILE A 64 27.91 13.61 -26.68
C ILE A 64 27.03 12.38 -26.93
N VAL A 65 26.08 12.15 -26.03
CA VAL A 65 25.09 11.07 -26.11
C VAL A 65 23.74 11.63 -26.52
N ILE A 66 23.08 10.98 -27.46
CA ILE A 66 21.67 11.19 -27.78
C ILE A 66 20.88 10.00 -27.25
N VAL A 67 19.90 10.25 -26.40
CA VAL A 67 18.91 9.25 -25.96
C VAL A 67 17.57 9.56 -26.63
N LEU A 68 16.98 8.57 -27.27
CA LEU A 68 15.75 8.71 -28.05
C LEU A 68 14.56 8.12 -27.30
N GLY A 69 13.66 8.97 -26.82
CA GLY A 69 12.48 8.56 -26.07
C GLY A 69 12.09 9.56 -24.99
N ALA A 70 10.93 9.32 -24.38
CA ALA A 70 10.36 10.16 -23.32
C ALA A 70 9.52 9.34 -22.31
N GLY A 71 9.91 8.09 -22.06
CA GLY A 71 9.39 7.29 -20.94
C GLY A 71 10.54 6.92 -20.00
N ASP A 72 10.26 6.23 -18.91
CA ASP A 72 11.21 5.91 -17.83
C ASP A 72 12.54 5.37 -18.36
N THR A 73 12.48 4.40 -19.28
CA THR A 73 13.65 3.82 -19.95
C THR A 73 14.60 4.86 -20.58
N ALA A 74 14.07 5.96 -21.11
CA ALA A 74 14.89 7.01 -21.73
C ALA A 74 15.60 7.86 -20.67
N PHE A 75 14.94 8.18 -19.56
CA PHE A 75 15.53 8.96 -18.48
C PHE A 75 16.59 8.13 -17.72
N ASP A 76 16.31 6.85 -17.45
CA ASP A 76 17.29 5.89 -16.95
C ASP A 76 18.52 5.77 -17.87
N CYS A 77 18.33 5.69 -19.18
CA CYS A 77 19.44 5.67 -20.13
C CYS A 77 20.25 6.96 -20.07
N ALA A 78 19.60 8.11 -19.89
CA ALA A 78 20.26 9.41 -19.86
C ALA A 78 21.14 9.57 -18.61
N THR A 79 20.60 9.30 -17.43
CA THR A 79 21.33 9.38 -16.15
C THR A 79 22.42 8.30 -16.06
N SER A 80 22.16 7.09 -16.57
CA SER A 80 23.15 6.01 -16.66
C SER A 80 24.30 6.35 -17.61
N ALA A 81 24.04 7.06 -18.71
CA ALA A 81 25.08 7.51 -19.64
C ALA A 81 26.08 8.47 -18.97
N LEU A 82 25.62 9.32 -18.05
CA LEU A 82 26.50 10.18 -17.25
C LEU A 82 27.46 9.38 -16.38
N ARG A 83 26.98 8.30 -15.72
CA ARG A 83 27.85 7.40 -14.93
C ARG A 83 28.91 6.72 -15.79
N CYS A 84 28.58 6.45 -17.06
CA CYS A 84 29.49 5.85 -18.03
C CYS A 84 30.56 6.81 -18.59
N GLY A 85 30.55 8.08 -18.17
CA GLY A 85 31.53 9.10 -18.56
C GLY A 85 31.07 10.06 -19.67
N ALA A 86 29.78 10.07 -20.01
CA ALA A 86 29.25 10.98 -21.02
C ALA A 86 29.54 12.44 -20.65
N ARG A 87 30.03 13.24 -21.62
CA ARG A 87 30.31 14.67 -21.41
C ARG A 87 29.03 15.51 -21.44
N ARG A 88 28.04 15.09 -22.23
CA ARG A 88 26.74 15.77 -22.40
C ARG A 88 25.72 14.78 -22.91
N VAL A 89 24.49 14.88 -22.40
CA VAL A 89 23.38 14.01 -22.80
C VAL A 89 22.22 14.84 -23.31
N PHE A 90 21.73 14.50 -24.51
CA PHE A 90 20.51 15.02 -25.09
C PHE A 90 19.42 13.96 -25.06
N VAL A 91 18.30 14.26 -24.39
CA VAL A 91 17.08 13.46 -24.44
C VAL A 91 16.19 14.04 -25.53
N VAL A 92 16.01 13.29 -26.61
CA VAL A 92 15.32 13.74 -27.82
C VAL A 92 14.03 12.96 -28.00
N PHE A 93 12.93 13.68 -28.23
CA PHE A 93 11.62 13.07 -28.37
C PHE A 93 10.76 13.77 -29.43
N ARG A 94 9.92 12.96 -30.10
CA ARG A 94 9.14 13.37 -31.28
C ARG A 94 7.89 14.20 -30.98
N LYS A 95 7.65 14.58 -29.73
CA LYS A 95 6.48 15.33 -29.27
C LYS A 95 6.90 16.49 -28.36
N GLY A 96 5.96 17.21 -27.77
CA GLY A 96 6.23 18.27 -26.80
C GLY A 96 6.54 17.75 -25.40
N PHE A 97 6.99 18.65 -24.52
CA PHE A 97 7.25 18.35 -23.10
C PHE A 97 6.00 17.85 -22.36
N THR A 98 4.82 18.38 -22.71
CA THR A 98 3.53 17.95 -22.15
C THR A 98 3.14 16.52 -22.55
N ASN A 99 3.90 15.88 -23.44
CA ASN A 99 3.68 14.50 -23.88
C ASN A 99 4.73 13.52 -23.34
N ILE A 100 5.57 13.94 -22.40
CA ILE A 100 6.47 13.04 -21.67
C ILE A 100 5.60 12.02 -20.93
N ARG A 101 5.95 10.73 -21.06
CA ARG A 101 5.21 9.61 -20.48
C ARG A 101 5.70 9.23 -19.09
N ALA A 102 6.96 9.52 -18.80
CA ALA A 102 7.51 9.33 -17.47
C ALA A 102 6.84 10.30 -16.49
N VAL A 103 6.78 9.91 -15.23
CA VAL A 103 6.29 10.78 -14.16
C VAL A 103 7.23 11.99 -13.98
N PRO A 104 6.75 13.16 -13.51
CA PRO A 104 7.58 14.35 -13.36
C PRO A 104 8.84 14.14 -12.52
N GLU A 105 8.75 13.29 -11.49
CA GLU A 105 9.86 12.95 -10.60
C GLU A 105 11.01 12.26 -11.36
N GLU A 106 10.69 11.38 -12.30
CA GLU A 106 11.67 10.67 -13.15
C GLU A 106 12.36 11.64 -14.12
N MET A 107 11.60 12.58 -14.70
CA MET A 107 12.17 13.63 -15.55
C MET A 107 13.08 14.57 -14.76
N GLU A 108 12.72 14.91 -13.52
CA GLU A 108 13.47 15.87 -12.70
C GLU A 108 14.90 15.35 -12.41
N LEU A 109 15.09 14.05 -12.18
CA LEU A 109 16.42 13.44 -12.00
C LEU A 109 17.37 13.76 -13.17
N ALA A 110 16.92 13.56 -14.41
CA ALA A 110 17.72 13.87 -15.59
C ALA A 110 17.97 15.38 -15.75
N LYS A 111 16.99 16.21 -15.37
CA LYS A 111 17.07 17.68 -15.44
C LYS A 111 18.04 18.26 -14.42
N GLU A 112 18.02 17.77 -13.18
CA GLU A 112 18.96 18.17 -12.12
C GLU A 112 20.41 17.88 -12.52
N GLU A 113 20.64 16.73 -13.15
CA GLU A 113 21.93 16.29 -13.72
C GLU A 113 22.29 16.94 -15.06
N LYS A 114 21.55 17.99 -15.47
CA LYS A 114 21.82 18.82 -16.65
C LYS A 114 21.74 18.07 -17.99
N CYS A 115 20.92 17.02 -18.07
CA CYS A 115 20.50 16.51 -19.38
C CYS A 115 19.69 17.57 -20.12
N GLU A 116 19.90 17.67 -21.43
CA GLU A 116 19.19 18.61 -22.28
C GLU A 116 18.05 17.95 -23.04
N PHE A 117 16.90 18.60 -23.07
CA PHE A 117 15.68 18.06 -23.64
C PHE A 117 15.39 18.74 -24.98
N LEU A 118 15.29 17.96 -26.04
CA LEU A 118 15.00 18.44 -27.39
C LEU A 118 13.66 17.85 -27.86
N PRO A 119 12.55 18.59 -27.68
CA PRO A 119 11.23 18.16 -28.12
C PRO A 119 11.08 18.29 -29.64
N PHE A 120 9.98 17.76 -30.17
CA PHE A 120 9.54 17.94 -31.55
C PHE A 120 10.55 17.48 -32.62
N LEU A 121 11.31 16.41 -32.33
CA LEU A 121 12.31 15.88 -33.25
C LEU A 121 12.10 14.39 -33.53
N SER A 122 11.87 14.05 -34.81
CA SER A 122 11.79 12.67 -35.29
C SER A 122 13.11 12.23 -35.93
N PRO A 123 13.69 11.10 -35.52
CA PRO A 123 14.89 10.52 -36.13
C PRO A 123 14.78 10.29 -37.64
N ARG A 124 15.78 10.72 -38.42
CA ARG A 124 15.80 10.49 -39.88
C ARG A 124 17.03 9.73 -40.39
N LYS A 125 18.24 10.12 -39.95
CA LYS A 125 19.47 9.48 -40.43
C LYS A 125 20.61 9.59 -39.44
N VAL A 126 21.27 8.47 -39.15
CA VAL A 126 22.54 8.45 -38.42
C VAL A 126 23.69 8.70 -39.38
N VAL A 127 24.60 9.61 -39.02
CA VAL A 127 25.79 9.94 -39.81
C VAL A 127 26.99 9.24 -39.21
N VAL A 128 27.57 8.30 -39.96
CA VAL A 128 28.76 7.54 -39.57
C VAL A 128 29.94 8.01 -40.43
N LYS A 129 31.08 8.28 -39.79
CA LYS A 129 32.35 8.60 -40.45
C LYS A 129 33.49 7.84 -39.75
N GLY A 130 34.41 7.25 -40.52
CA GLY A 130 35.53 6.50 -39.94
C GLY A 130 35.08 5.34 -39.03
N GLY A 131 33.92 4.74 -39.34
CA GLY A 131 33.36 3.65 -38.53
C GLY A 131 32.61 4.07 -37.26
N ARG A 132 32.61 5.35 -36.87
CA ARG A 132 31.92 5.85 -35.66
C ARG A 132 30.79 6.82 -35.99
N ILE A 133 29.76 6.86 -35.14
CA ILE A 133 28.73 7.89 -35.19
C ILE A 133 29.37 9.25 -34.90
N VAL A 134 29.01 10.26 -35.71
CA VAL A 134 29.49 11.65 -35.53
C VAL A 134 28.36 12.66 -35.47
N ALA A 135 27.15 12.28 -35.90
CA ALA A 135 25.96 13.11 -35.83
C ALA A 135 24.70 12.27 -36.09
N MET A 136 23.55 12.84 -35.73
CA MET A 136 22.23 12.35 -36.08
C MET A 136 21.41 13.48 -36.70
N LYS A 137 20.71 13.16 -37.80
CA LYS A 137 19.76 14.06 -38.46
C LYS A 137 18.35 13.72 -38.00
N PHE A 138 17.59 14.77 -37.75
CA PHE A 138 16.19 14.75 -37.37
C PHE A 138 15.40 15.64 -38.32
N VAL A 139 14.11 15.38 -38.40
CA VAL A 139 13.11 16.28 -38.99
C VAL A 139 12.23 16.81 -37.87
N ARG A 140 11.75 18.05 -38.01
CA ARG A 140 10.84 18.64 -37.03
C ARG A 140 9.50 17.91 -37.07
N THR A 141 8.87 17.77 -35.92
CA THR A 141 7.48 17.32 -35.82
C THR A 141 6.59 18.42 -35.27
N GLU A 142 5.33 18.40 -35.63
CA GLU A 142 4.32 19.28 -35.08
C GLU A 142 2.98 18.57 -34.97
N GLN A 143 2.07 19.18 -34.23
CA GLN A 143 0.71 18.69 -34.06
C GLN A 143 -0.23 19.64 -34.80
N ASP A 144 -1.06 19.11 -35.70
CA ASP A 144 -2.10 19.88 -36.38
C ASP A 144 -3.28 20.20 -35.45
N GLU A 145 -4.20 21.05 -35.90
CA GLU A 145 -5.40 21.43 -35.14
C GLU A 145 -6.32 20.24 -34.80
N ALA A 146 -6.24 19.16 -35.58
CA ALA A 146 -6.99 17.92 -35.36
C ALA A 146 -6.28 16.97 -34.38
N GLY A 147 -5.09 17.32 -33.91
CA GLY A 147 -4.30 16.53 -32.98
C GLY A 147 -3.41 15.47 -33.62
N ASN A 148 -3.34 15.38 -34.95
CA ASN A 148 -2.44 14.47 -35.66
C ASN A 148 -1.02 15.01 -35.66
N TRP A 149 -0.05 14.09 -35.70
CA TRP A 149 1.37 14.42 -35.71
C TRP A 149 1.92 14.31 -37.13
N THR A 150 2.56 15.38 -37.61
CA THR A 150 3.19 15.45 -38.93
C THR A 150 4.71 15.60 -38.79
N GLU A 151 5.44 15.17 -39.82
CA GLU A 151 6.90 15.36 -39.95
C GLU A 151 7.14 16.39 -41.07
N ASP A 152 7.95 17.41 -40.81
CA ASP A 152 8.37 18.40 -41.79
C ASP A 152 9.77 18.06 -42.31
N GLU A 153 9.84 17.53 -43.54
CA GLU A 153 11.09 17.09 -44.18
C GLU A 153 12.04 18.23 -44.55
N ASP A 154 11.53 19.47 -44.69
CA ASP A 154 12.33 20.64 -45.02
C ASP A 154 13.02 21.22 -43.77
N GLN A 155 12.39 21.07 -42.60
CA GLN A 155 12.91 21.51 -41.31
C GLN A 155 13.82 20.44 -40.67
N ILE A 156 15.08 20.41 -41.11
CA ILE A 156 16.08 19.43 -40.66
C ILE A 156 16.96 19.98 -39.54
N VAL A 157 17.12 19.19 -38.47
CA VAL A 157 18.12 19.43 -37.42
C VAL A 157 19.25 18.40 -37.52
N ARG A 158 20.50 18.86 -37.49
CA ARG A 158 21.68 17.98 -37.41
C ARG A 158 22.39 18.18 -36.08
N LEU A 159 22.25 17.20 -35.19
CA LEU A 159 22.88 17.19 -33.87
C LEU A 159 24.17 16.38 -33.89
N LYS A 160 25.28 16.94 -33.40
CA LYS A 160 26.52 16.18 -33.22
C LYS A 160 26.35 15.19 -32.07
N ALA A 161 26.83 13.97 -32.27
CA ALA A 161 26.77 12.92 -31.26
C ALA A 161 27.85 11.86 -31.54
N ASP A 162 28.36 11.27 -30.48
CA ASP A 162 29.31 10.16 -30.50
C ASP A 162 28.59 8.84 -30.20
N VAL A 163 27.50 8.90 -29.41
CA VAL A 163 26.70 7.74 -29.02
C VAL A 163 25.21 8.03 -29.21
N VAL A 164 24.47 7.03 -29.67
CA VAL A 164 23.00 7.07 -29.80
C VAL A 164 22.40 5.87 -29.06
N ILE A 165 21.46 6.14 -28.15
CA ILE A 165 20.74 5.14 -27.38
C ILE A 165 19.25 5.21 -27.72
N SER A 166 18.70 4.14 -28.28
CA SER A 166 17.26 4.05 -28.58
C SER A 166 16.48 3.48 -27.39
N ALA A 167 15.54 4.26 -26.85
CA ALA A 167 14.69 3.91 -25.71
C ALA A 167 13.19 3.96 -26.09
N PHE A 168 12.84 3.36 -27.23
CA PHE A 168 11.45 3.36 -27.75
C PHE A 168 10.50 2.37 -27.06
N GLY A 169 10.98 1.67 -26.04
CA GLY A 169 10.26 0.61 -25.34
C GLY A 169 10.65 -0.78 -25.84
N SER A 170 9.88 -1.77 -25.40
CA SER A 170 10.15 -3.19 -25.63
C SER A 170 8.93 -3.87 -26.25
N VAL A 171 9.12 -5.04 -26.85
CA VAL A 171 8.11 -5.79 -27.59
C VAL A 171 8.36 -7.30 -27.49
N LEU A 172 7.37 -8.09 -27.92
CA LEU A 172 7.51 -9.51 -28.20
C LEU A 172 7.44 -9.75 -29.72
N LYS A 173 8.55 -10.17 -30.32
CA LYS A 173 8.70 -10.46 -31.76
C LYS A 173 9.27 -11.85 -32.05
N ASP A 174 10.06 -12.43 -31.15
CA ASP A 174 10.68 -13.74 -31.36
C ASP A 174 9.61 -14.80 -31.67
N ARG A 175 9.71 -15.36 -32.87
CA ARG A 175 8.74 -16.34 -33.38
C ARG A 175 8.77 -17.63 -32.58
N LYS A 176 9.95 -18.10 -32.14
CA LYS A 176 10.07 -19.32 -31.33
C LYS A 176 9.42 -19.15 -29.98
N VAL A 177 9.56 -17.95 -29.38
CA VAL A 177 8.89 -17.64 -28.10
C VAL A 177 7.37 -17.62 -28.28
N LYS A 178 6.85 -17.02 -29.36
CA LYS A 178 5.41 -17.06 -29.68
C LYS A 178 4.90 -18.47 -29.96
N GLU A 179 5.66 -19.26 -30.71
CA GLU A 179 5.33 -20.66 -31.00
C GLU A 179 5.30 -21.52 -29.74
N ALA A 180 6.19 -21.25 -28.78
CA ALA A 180 6.18 -21.93 -27.49
C ALA A 180 4.94 -21.64 -26.63
N MET A 181 4.22 -20.54 -26.93
CA MET A 181 2.95 -20.18 -26.27
C MET A 181 1.71 -20.74 -26.99
N SER A 182 1.87 -21.40 -28.14
CA SER A 182 0.75 -22.03 -28.85
C SER A 182 0.03 -23.05 -27.95
N PRO A 183 -1.32 -23.11 -27.94
CA PRO A 183 -2.25 -22.48 -28.89
C PRO A 183 -2.95 -21.20 -28.39
N ILE A 184 -2.41 -20.48 -27.39
CA ILE A 184 -3.11 -19.31 -26.85
C ILE A 184 -3.37 -18.25 -27.91
N LYS A 185 -4.51 -17.56 -27.80
CA LYS A 185 -4.86 -16.43 -28.67
C LYS A 185 -3.96 -15.23 -28.38
N PHE A 186 -3.64 -14.49 -29.44
CA PHE A 186 -2.96 -13.21 -29.37
C PHE A 186 -3.89 -12.10 -29.85
N ASN A 187 -3.85 -10.96 -29.18
CA ASN A 187 -4.63 -9.79 -29.55
C ASN A 187 -4.00 -9.03 -30.73
N ARG A 188 -4.65 -7.94 -31.17
CA ARG A 188 -4.18 -7.08 -32.28
C ARG A 188 -2.79 -6.46 -32.06
N TRP A 189 -2.30 -6.40 -30.83
CA TRP A 189 -0.98 -5.87 -30.47
C TRP A 189 0.11 -6.96 -30.49
N GLY A 190 -0.26 -8.21 -30.80
CA GLY A 190 0.66 -9.34 -30.85
C GLY A 190 1.13 -9.80 -29.47
N LEU A 191 0.33 -9.54 -28.43
CA LEU A 191 0.49 -10.01 -27.04
C LEU A 191 -0.59 -11.06 -26.71
N PRO A 192 -0.37 -11.95 -25.74
CA PRO A 192 -1.39 -12.88 -25.26
C PRO A 192 -2.69 -12.14 -24.92
N GLU A 193 -3.81 -12.67 -25.41
CA GLU A 193 -5.14 -12.19 -25.02
C GLU A 193 -5.48 -12.81 -23.65
N ILE A 194 -5.82 -11.96 -22.69
CA ILE A 194 -6.20 -12.36 -21.33
C ILE A 194 -7.52 -11.71 -20.93
N ASP A 195 -8.26 -12.41 -20.08
CA ASP A 195 -9.37 -11.82 -19.33
C ASP A 195 -8.80 -10.92 -18.22
N PRO A 196 -9.20 -9.64 -18.14
CA PRO A 196 -8.58 -8.66 -17.24
C PRO A 196 -8.93 -8.85 -15.76
N GLU A 197 -9.97 -9.63 -15.45
CA GLU A 197 -10.35 -9.94 -14.07
C GLU A 197 -9.61 -11.18 -13.57
N THR A 198 -9.51 -12.20 -14.43
CA THR A 198 -8.97 -13.51 -14.03
C THR A 198 -7.50 -13.73 -14.41
N MET A 199 -6.97 -12.88 -15.29
CA MET A 199 -5.65 -13.01 -15.93
C MET A 199 -5.49 -14.31 -16.76
N GLN A 200 -6.61 -14.98 -17.07
CA GLN A 200 -6.64 -16.24 -17.80
C GLN A 200 -6.57 -15.99 -19.30
N THR A 201 -5.83 -16.84 -20.03
CA THR A 201 -5.77 -16.78 -21.49
C THR A 201 -6.95 -17.54 -22.13
N SER A 202 -6.93 -17.72 -23.45
CA SER A 202 -7.90 -18.61 -24.13
C SER A 202 -7.80 -20.09 -23.69
N GLU A 203 -6.68 -20.49 -23.07
CA GLU A 203 -6.49 -21.82 -22.52
C GLU A 203 -6.72 -21.81 -21.00
N PRO A 204 -7.66 -22.61 -20.44
CA PRO A 204 -8.05 -22.51 -19.03
C PRO A 204 -6.93 -22.71 -18.01
N TRP A 205 -5.88 -23.41 -18.40
CA TRP A 205 -4.74 -23.77 -17.56
C TRP A 205 -3.55 -22.81 -17.73
N ILE A 206 -3.68 -21.77 -18.56
CA ILE A 206 -2.62 -20.79 -18.84
C ILE A 206 -3.10 -19.39 -18.49
N PHE A 207 -2.32 -18.71 -17.67
CA PHE A 207 -2.51 -17.35 -17.19
C PHE A 207 -1.33 -16.48 -17.62
N ALA A 208 -1.52 -15.17 -17.73
CA ALA A 208 -0.43 -14.24 -18.04
C ALA A 208 -0.61 -12.88 -17.34
N GLY A 209 0.49 -12.21 -17.03
CA GLY A 209 0.46 -10.93 -16.30
C GLY A 209 1.79 -10.18 -16.34
N GLY A 210 1.78 -8.91 -15.97
CA GLY A 210 2.90 -7.98 -16.12
C GLY A 210 3.00 -7.42 -17.54
N ASP A 211 4.18 -6.93 -17.94
CA ASP A 211 4.34 -6.27 -19.26
C ASP A 211 3.82 -7.12 -20.44
N ILE A 212 3.90 -8.45 -20.34
CA ILE A 212 3.43 -9.35 -21.39
C ILE A 212 1.90 -9.38 -21.51
N GLY A 213 1.17 -9.14 -20.42
CA GLY A 213 -0.28 -8.96 -20.42
C GLY A 213 -0.72 -7.68 -21.13
N GLY A 214 0.20 -6.72 -21.32
CA GLY A 214 -0.04 -5.48 -22.07
C GLY A 214 -0.92 -4.46 -21.35
N LEU A 215 -1.22 -4.68 -20.07
CA LEU A 215 -2.00 -3.78 -19.22
C LEU A 215 -1.09 -2.96 -18.29
N ALA A 216 -0.14 -3.63 -17.63
CA ALA A 216 0.80 -3.00 -16.70
C ALA A 216 1.83 -2.11 -17.41
N ASN A 217 2.12 -0.96 -16.80
CA ASN A 217 3.23 -0.08 -17.19
C ASN A 217 4.22 0.13 -16.03
N THR A 218 3.90 -0.40 -14.84
CA THR A 218 4.70 -0.25 -13.63
C THR A 218 4.95 -1.60 -12.96
N THR A 219 5.96 -1.62 -12.08
CA THR A 219 6.27 -2.81 -11.27
C THR A 219 5.10 -3.20 -10.36
N VAL A 220 4.40 -2.23 -9.76
CA VAL A 220 3.29 -2.50 -8.84
C VAL A 220 2.08 -3.11 -9.55
N GLU A 221 1.77 -2.65 -10.76
CA GLU A 221 0.72 -3.26 -11.59
C GLU A 221 1.10 -4.68 -11.99
N SER A 222 2.35 -4.92 -12.39
CA SER A 222 2.83 -6.27 -12.73
C SER A 222 2.77 -7.25 -11.55
N VAL A 223 3.11 -6.79 -10.35
CA VAL A 223 2.94 -7.56 -9.11
C VAL A 223 1.47 -7.84 -8.84
N ASN A 224 0.59 -6.86 -9.07
CA ASN A 224 -0.86 -7.04 -8.92
C ASN A 224 -1.43 -8.04 -9.93
N ASP A 225 -0.97 -8.06 -11.18
CA ASP A 225 -1.39 -9.07 -12.16
C ASP A 225 -1.05 -10.49 -11.69
N GLY A 226 0.16 -10.68 -11.16
CA GLY A 226 0.55 -11.96 -10.56
C GLY A 226 -0.30 -12.33 -9.34
N LYS A 227 -0.60 -11.34 -8.47
CA LYS A 227 -1.48 -11.51 -7.32
C LYS A 227 -2.90 -11.93 -7.74
N GLN A 228 -3.47 -11.25 -8.73
CA GLN A 228 -4.79 -11.55 -9.28
C GLN A 228 -4.82 -12.94 -9.91
N ALA A 229 -3.85 -13.25 -10.78
CA ALA A 229 -3.72 -14.57 -11.40
C ALA A 229 -3.64 -15.69 -10.36
N SER A 230 -2.94 -15.48 -9.24
CA SER A 230 -2.78 -16.51 -8.20
C SER A 230 -4.11 -17.02 -7.63
N TRP A 231 -5.11 -16.14 -7.46
CA TRP A 231 -6.43 -16.52 -6.96
C TRP A 231 -7.19 -17.41 -7.96
N TYR A 232 -7.15 -17.04 -9.24
CA TYR A 232 -7.86 -17.79 -10.28
C TYR A 232 -7.12 -19.05 -10.70
N MET A 233 -5.79 -19.07 -10.62
CA MET A 233 -4.97 -20.28 -10.71
C MET A 233 -5.30 -21.24 -9.58
N HIS A 234 -5.42 -20.75 -8.34
CA HIS A 234 -5.88 -21.54 -7.20
C HIS A 234 -7.25 -22.17 -7.48
N LYS A 235 -8.24 -21.35 -7.87
CA LYS A 235 -9.59 -21.82 -8.19
C LYS A 235 -9.60 -22.87 -9.32
N TYR A 236 -8.83 -22.63 -10.37
CA TYR A 236 -8.68 -23.56 -11.48
C TYR A 236 -8.09 -24.90 -11.01
N ILE A 237 -6.97 -24.87 -10.26
CA ILE A 237 -6.33 -26.08 -9.74
C ILE A 237 -7.29 -26.85 -8.82
N GLN A 238 -7.94 -26.19 -7.86
CA GLN A 238 -8.91 -26.85 -6.95
C GLN A 238 -10.02 -27.56 -7.74
N SER A 239 -10.54 -26.92 -8.80
CA SER A 239 -11.56 -27.53 -9.65
C SER A 239 -11.11 -28.84 -10.33
N LEU A 240 -9.81 -28.98 -10.64
CA LEU A 240 -9.26 -30.21 -11.22
C LEU A 240 -9.28 -31.40 -10.24
N TYR A 241 -9.29 -31.12 -8.93
CA TYR A 241 -9.30 -32.12 -7.87
C TYR A 241 -10.68 -32.25 -7.20
N GLY A 242 -11.73 -31.66 -7.79
CA GLY A 242 -13.09 -31.73 -7.26
C GLY A 242 -13.27 -30.98 -5.93
N ALA A 243 -12.37 -30.06 -5.60
CA ALA A 243 -12.43 -29.25 -4.40
C ALA A 243 -13.09 -27.89 -4.70
N ALA A 244 -13.94 -27.44 -3.77
CA ALA A 244 -14.57 -26.13 -3.87
C ALA A 244 -13.62 -25.04 -3.36
N SER A 245 -13.55 -23.92 -4.08
CA SER A 245 -12.91 -22.69 -3.62
C SER A 245 -13.99 -21.69 -3.13
N PRO A 246 -13.67 -20.83 -2.14
CA PRO A 246 -14.56 -19.75 -1.74
C PRO A 246 -14.97 -18.86 -2.93
N THR A 247 -16.17 -18.30 -2.87
CA THR A 247 -16.63 -17.33 -3.89
C THR A 247 -15.93 -15.98 -3.72
N THR A 248 -15.62 -15.59 -2.49
CA THR A 248 -14.89 -14.36 -2.15
C THR A 248 -13.39 -14.63 -2.13
N PRO A 249 -12.57 -13.82 -2.84
CA PRO A 249 -11.12 -13.89 -2.77
C PRO A 249 -10.57 -13.81 -1.34
N ALA A 250 -9.73 -14.78 -0.98
CA ALA A 250 -9.13 -14.92 0.34
C ALA A 250 -7.63 -15.24 0.23
N LEU A 251 -6.88 -14.33 -0.39
CA LEU A 251 -5.43 -14.46 -0.46
C LEU A 251 -4.80 -14.31 0.94
N PRO A 252 -3.86 -15.19 1.32
CA PRO A 252 -3.19 -15.08 2.62
C PRO A 252 -2.48 -13.74 2.80
N LEU A 253 -2.40 -13.30 4.05
CA LEU A 253 -1.51 -12.21 4.44
C LEU A 253 -0.05 -12.66 4.42
N PHE A 254 0.86 -11.72 4.65
CA PHE A 254 2.26 -12.00 4.90
C PHE A 254 2.48 -12.32 6.38
N TYR A 255 3.23 -13.39 6.68
CA TYR A 255 3.52 -13.85 8.04
C TYR A 255 5.02 -14.02 8.26
N THR A 256 5.44 -13.83 9.51
CA THR A 256 6.80 -13.99 10.01
C THR A 256 6.78 -14.68 11.37
N PRO A 257 7.94 -15.13 11.91
CA PRO A 257 7.99 -15.68 13.26
C PRO A 257 7.51 -14.72 14.37
N ILE A 258 7.43 -13.41 14.11
CA ILE A 258 6.92 -12.42 15.08
C ILE A 258 5.42 -12.64 15.34
N ASP A 259 4.67 -13.09 14.34
CA ASP A 259 3.22 -13.30 14.45
C ASP A 259 2.87 -14.50 15.35
N LEU A 260 3.87 -15.32 15.72
CA LEU A 260 3.73 -16.46 16.64
C LEU A 260 4.03 -16.09 18.11
N VAL A 261 4.44 -14.86 18.38
CA VAL A 261 4.75 -14.42 19.75
C VAL A 261 3.46 -14.40 20.57
N ASP A 262 3.45 -15.17 21.66
CA ASP A 262 2.35 -15.15 22.63
C ASP A 262 2.38 -13.83 23.42
N ILE A 263 1.29 -13.07 23.32
CA ILE A 263 1.08 -11.80 24.01
C ILE A 263 -0.05 -11.89 25.04
N THR A 264 -0.50 -13.09 25.39
CA THR A 264 -1.53 -13.29 26.42
C THR A 264 -1.00 -12.94 27.81
N VAL A 265 -1.90 -12.54 28.72
CA VAL A 265 -1.57 -12.22 30.11
C VAL A 265 -2.70 -12.64 31.05
N GLU A 266 -2.36 -13.09 32.25
CA GLU A 266 -3.33 -13.35 33.33
C GLU A 266 -3.19 -12.30 34.44
N MET A 267 -4.30 -11.68 34.85
CA MET A 267 -4.34 -10.69 35.93
C MET A 267 -5.60 -10.88 36.76
N ALA A 268 -5.46 -10.95 38.08
CA ALA A 268 -6.58 -11.12 39.02
C ALA A 268 -7.46 -12.36 38.71
N GLY A 269 -6.87 -13.43 38.15
CA GLY A 269 -7.58 -14.65 37.74
C GLY A 269 -8.31 -14.54 36.39
N LEU A 270 -8.23 -13.39 35.72
CA LEU A 270 -8.78 -13.18 34.38
C LEU A 270 -7.69 -13.35 33.33
N LYS A 271 -8.01 -14.07 32.26
CA LYS A 271 -7.10 -14.32 31.13
C LYS A 271 -7.43 -13.36 29.99
N PHE A 272 -6.43 -12.60 29.55
CA PHE A 272 -6.55 -11.63 28.49
C PHE A 272 -5.84 -12.14 27.23
N PRO A 273 -6.52 -12.19 26.07
CA PRO A 273 -5.90 -12.58 24.79
C PRO A 273 -4.70 -11.70 24.39
N ASN A 274 -4.68 -10.45 24.84
CA ASN A 274 -3.58 -9.50 24.74
C ASN A 274 -3.73 -8.43 25.84
N PRO A 275 -2.71 -7.62 26.17
CA PRO A 275 -2.78 -6.69 27.31
C PRO A 275 -3.49 -5.36 26.98
N PHE A 276 -4.11 -5.22 25.81
CA PHE A 276 -4.66 -3.95 25.34
C PHE A 276 -6.18 -3.90 25.48
N GLY A 277 -6.68 -2.83 26.07
CA GLY A 277 -8.11 -2.62 26.25
C GLY A 277 -8.56 -1.18 26.14
N LEU A 278 -9.86 -1.02 25.94
CA LEU A 278 -10.50 0.30 25.92
C LEU A 278 -10.84 0.75 27.34
N ALA A 279 -10.36 1.95 27.72
CA ALA A 279 -10.73 2.59 28.98
C ALA A 279 -12.21 3.00 29.02
N SER A 280 -12.75 3.21 30.23
CA SER A 280 -14.08 3.80 30.45
C SER A 280 -14.08 5.26 29.99
N ALA A 281 -14.41 5.50 28.72
CA ALA A 281 -14.21 6.78 28.08
C ALA A 281 -15.07 6.93 26.82
N THR A 282 -14.80 7.97 26.03
CA THR A 282 -15.53 8.26 24.78
C THR A 282 -15.50 7.10 23.76
N PRO A 283 -14.43 6.28 23.60
CA PRO A 283 -14.45 5.13 22.70
C PRO A 283 -15.42 4.02 23.15
N THR A 284 -15.89 4.04 24.40
CA THR A 284 -16.83 3.06 24.95
C THR A 284 -18.18 3.70 25.29
N THR A 285 -18.53 4.80 24.61
CA THR A 285 -19.81 5.52 24.79
C THR A 285 -21.05 4.62 24.56
N SER A 286 -20.93 3.58 23.73
CA SER A 286 -22.02 2.65 23.44
C SER A 286 -21.50 1.23 23.21
N SER A 287 -22.32 0.22 23.52
CA SER A 287 -21.96 -1.19 23.35
C SER A 287 -21.67 -1.62 21.90
N PRO A 288 -22.29 -1.06 20.85
CA PRO A 288 -21.87 -1.35 19.47
C PRO A 288 -20.44 -0.87 19.16
N MET A 289 -19.90 0.11 19.88
CA MET A 289 -18.49 0.50 19.73
C MET A 289 -17.56 -0.55 20.34
N ILE A 290 -17.93 -1.09 21.51
CA ILE A 290 -17.18 -2.18 22.17
C ILE A 290 -17.19 -3.43 21.31
N ARG A 291 -18.35 -3.81 20.75
CA ARG A 291 -18.46 -4.93 19.78
C ARG A 291 -17.45 -4.81 18.65
N ARG A 292 -17.42 -3.65 17.98
CA ARG A 292 -16.47 -3.40 16.88
C ARG A 292 -15.01 -3.41 17.34
N ALA A 293 -14.74 -3.04 18.59
CA ALA A 293 -13.39 -3.13 19.15
C ALA A 293 -12.96 -4.58 19.34
N PHE A 294 -13.85 -5.46 19.82
CA PHE A 294 -13.58 -6.89 19.93
C PHE A 294 -13.42 -7.55 18.56
N GLU A 295 -14.27 -7.21 17.59
CA GLU A 295 -14.10 -7.64 16.19
C GLU A 295 -12.74 -7.20 15.59
N ALA A 296 -12.19 -6.08 16.06
CA ALA A 296 -10.87 -5.58 15.67
C ALA A 296 -9.71 -6.22 16.46
N GLY A 297 -9.97 -7.01 17.50
CA GLY A 297 -8.96 -7.73 18.29
C GLY A 297 -8.56 -7.11 19.64
N TRP A 298 -9.28 -6.10 20.14
CA TRP A 298 -9.06 -5.61 21.51
C TRP A 298 -9.43 -6.70 22.53
N ALA A 299 -8.53 -7.00 23.47
CA ALA A 299 -8.74 -8.08 24.43
C ALA A 299 -9.79 -7.77 25.48
N PHE A 300 -9.86 -6.50 25.92
CA PHE A 300 -10.81 -6.10 26.94
C PHE A 300 -11.38 -4.70 26.70
N ALA A 301 -12.52 -4.42 27.31
CA ALA A 301 -13.12 -3.11 27.29
C ALA A 301 -13.86 -2.81 28.59
N LEU A 302 -13.75 -1.56 29.02
CA LEU A 302 -14.55 -1.00 30.07
C LEU A 302 -15.83 -0.40 29.49
N THR A 303 -16.98 -0.66 30.13
CA THR A 303 -18.17 0.14 29.83
C THR A 303 -17.90 1.60 30.19
N LYS A 304 -18.52 2.55 29.49
CA LYS A 304 -18.58 3.93 30.01
C LYS A 304 -19.25 3.86 31.38
N THR A 305 -18.65 4.53 32.38
CA THR A 305 -19.15 4.53 33.76
C THR A 305 -20.65 4.77 33.80
N PHE A 306 -21.41 3.92 34.46
CA PHE A 306 -22.85 4.09 34.60
C PHE A 306 -23.27 4.01 36.08
N SER A 307 -24.47 4.53 36.36
CA SER A 307 -25.03 4.66 37.71
C SER A 307 -26.48 4.14 37.74
N LEU A 308 -27.07 4.13 38.94
CA LEU A 308 -28.50 3.88 39.11
C LEU A 308 -29.33 5.00 38.46
N ASP A 309 -30.57 4.70 38.09
CA ASP A 309 -31.44 5.65 37.37
C ASP A 309 -31.70 6.96 38.14
N LYS A 310 -31.64 6.91 39.48
CA LYS A 310 -31.76 8.10 40.35
C LYS A 310 -30.59 9.09 40.21
N ASP A 311 -29.45 8.62 39.71
CA ASP A 311 -28.20 9.37 39.52
C ASP A 311 -27.93 9.64 38.03
N ILE A 312 -28.98 9.67 37.21
CA ILE A 312 -28.86 9.98 35.78
C ILE A 312 -28.29 11.38 35.56
N VAL A 313 -27.43 11.51 34.54
CA VAL A 313 -26.76 12.77 34.20
C VAL A 313 -27.09 13.20 32.77
N THR A 314 -26.88 14.49 32.50
CA THR A 314 -26.98 15.07 31.16
C THR A 314 -25.69 15.83 30.86
N ASN A 315 -25.03 15.49 29.75
CA ASN A 315 -23.79 16.15 29.33
C ASN A 315 -24.06 17.55 28.75
N VAL A 316 -23.04 18.41 28.81
CA VAL A 316 -23.03 19.72 28.15
C VAL A 316 -22.28 19.68 26.81
N SER A 317 -22.39 20.75 26.01
CA SER A 317 -21.61 20.93 24.78
C SER A 317 -21.23 22.40 24.58
N PRO A 318 -19.95 22.72 24.26
CA PRO A 318 -18.83 21.83 23.98
C PRO A 318 -18.24 21.19 25.24
N ARG A 319 -17.65 19.98 25.12
CA ARG A 319 -17.15 19.22 26.29
C ARG A 319 -15.85 18.44 26.10
N ILE A 320 -15.36 18.29 24.87
CA ILE A 320 -14.07 17.65 24.58
C ILE A 320 -13.33 18.58 23.64
N VAL A 321 -12.11 18.96 23.99
CA VAL A 321 -11.28 19.89 23.23
C VAL A 321 -9.88 19.31 23.05
N ARG A 322 -9.23 19.68 21.95
CA ARG A 322 -7.80 19.39 21.77
C ARG A 322 -7.00 20.10 22.86
N GLY A 323 -5.95 19.45 23.34
CA GLY A 323 -4.99 20.08 24.23
C GLY A 323 -4.10 21.08 23.50
N VAL A 324 -3.56 22.03 24.26
CA VAL A 324 -2.57 23.01 23.78
C VAL A 324 -1.13 22.61 24.14
N THR A 325 -0.94 21.38 24.66
CA THR A 325 0.34 20.89 25.19
C THR A 325 1.44 20.75 24.13
N SER A 326 1.06 20.67 22.85
CA SER A 326 2.00 20.55 21.71
C SER A 326 1.89 21.74 20.75
N GLY A 327 1.49 22.92 21.23
CA GLY A 327 1.36 24.13 20.41
C GLY A 327 0.19 24.07 19.41
N PRO A 328 0.22 24.87 18.33
CA PRO A 328 -0.87 24.97 17.35
C PRO A 328 -0.85 23.83 16.32
N ILE A 329 -0.62 22.59 16.75
CA ILE A 329 -0.66 21.40 15.88
C ILE A 329 -2.08 20.82 15.85
N TYR A 330 -2.69 20.83 14.68
CA TYR A 330 -4.03 20.28 14.43
C TYR A 330 -3.92 18.98 13.63
N GLY A 331 -5.00 18.18 13.62
CA GLY A 331 -5.01 16.90 12.91
C GLY A 331 -4.43 15.75 13.75
N PRO A 332 -3.61 14.86 13.16
CA PRO A 332 -3.19 13.61 13.81
C PRO A 332 -2.28 13.86 15.03
N GLY A 333 -2.22 12.87 15.93
CA GLY A 333 -1.26 12.85 17.03
C GLY A 333 -1.39 14.03 18.00
N GLN A 334 -2.63 14.42 18.35
CA GLN A 334 -2.86 15.48 19.33
C GLN A 334 -2.14 15.16 20.64
N GLY A 335 -1.36 16.12 21.16
CA GLY A 335 -0.54 15.91 22.35
C GLY A 335 -1.34 15.65 23.63
N SER A 336 -2.60 16.07 23.68
CA SER A 336 -3.55 15.72 24.72
C SER A 336 -4.98 16.08 24.32
N PHE A 337 -5.94 15.67 25.14
CA PHE A 337 -7.32 16.16 25.12
C PHE A 337 -7.70 16.62 26.53
N LEU A 338 -8.55 17.64 26.60
CA LEU A 338 -9.23 18.03 27.83
C LEU A 338 -10.72 17.72 27.66
N ASN A 339 -11.34 17.16 28.69
CA ASN A 339 -12.76 16.90 28.69
C ASN A 339 -13.40 17.37 30.00
N ILE A 340 -14.66 17.78 29.89
CA ILE A 340 -15.59 18.05 31.00
C ILE A 340 -16.83 17.14 30.87
N GLU A 341 -16.61 15.93 30.36
CA GLU A 341 -17.67 14.93 30.16
C GLU A 341 -18.00 14.22 31.48
N LEU A 342 -19.27 13.89 31.68
CA LEU A 342 -19.74 13.14 32.85
C LEU A 342 -19.67 11.62 32.62
N ILE A 343 -20.31 10.87 33.51
CA ILE A 343 -20.60 9.44 33.31
C ILE A 343 -21.58 9.24 32.13
N SER A 344 -21.93 7.99 31.83
CA SER A 344 -22.83 7.63 30.74
C SER A 344 -24.21 8.26 30.92
N GLU A 345 -24.76 8.81 29.85
CA GLU A 345 -26.18 9.22 29.78
C GLU A 345 -27.12 8.03 29.52
N LYS A 346 -26.57 6.81 29.38
CA LYS A 346 -27.33 5.58 29.18
C LYS A 346 -27.54 4.88 30.52
N THR A 347 -28.72 4.30 30.70
CA THR A 347 -29.15 3.67 31.95
C THR A 347 -28.35 2.43 32.32
N ALA A 348 -28.39 2.04 33.61
CA ALA A 348 -27.84 0.76 34.06
C ALA A 348 -28.46 -0.43 33.32
N ALA A 349 -29.77 -0.39 33.04
CA ALA A 349 -30.45 -1.43 32.28
C ALA A 349 -29.88 -1.60 30.87
N TYR A 350 -29.57 -0.51 30.17
CA TYR A 350 -28.89 -0.56 28.86
C TYR A 350 -27.53 -1.26 28.97
N TRP A 351 -26.72 -0.88 29.97
CA TRP A 351 -25.38 -1.43 30.13
C TRP A 351 -25.39 -2.89 30.56
N CYS A 352 -26.23 -3.27 31.52
CA CYS A 352 -26.36 -4.66 31.96
C CYS A 352 -26.80 -5.55 30.81
N LYS A 353 -27.84 -5.16 30.06
CA LYS A 353 -28.25 -5.91 28.86
C LYS A 353 -27.12 -6.02 27.85
N SER A 354 -26.40 -4.92 27.61
CA SER A 354 -25.29 -4.89 26.66
C SER A 354 -24.12 -5.77 27.08
N ILE A 355 -23.79 -5.84 28.38
CA ILE A 355 -22.74 -6.71 28.90
C ILE A 355 -23.11 -8.16 28.65
N THR A 356 -24.35 -8.56 28.92
CA THR A 356 -24.83 -9.92 28.64
C THR A 356 -24.70 -10.27 27.15
N GLU A 357 -25.12 -9.36 26.26
CA GLU A 357 -25.00 -9.54 24.81
C GLU A 357 -23.52 -9.64 24.37
N LEU A 358 -22.64 -8.78 24.89
CA LEU A 358 -21.21 -8.79 24.55
C LEU A 358 -20.51 -10.05 25.05
N LYS A 359 -20.80 -10.52 26.26
CA LYS A 359 -20.19 -11.75 26.79
C LYS A 359 -20.73 -13.01 26.13
N THR A 360 -21.97 -12.99 25.65
CA THR A 360 -22.53 -14.09 24.85
C THR A 360 -21.77 -14.22 23.52
N ASP A 361 -21.50 -13.10 22.86
CA ASP A 361 -20.89 -13.11 21.52
C ASP A 361 -19.34 -13.16 21.57
N PHE A 362 -18.74 -12.69 22.65
CA PHE A 362 -17.30 -12.57 22.85
C PHE A 362 -16.87 -13.17 24.20
N PRO A 363 -16.94 -14.50 24.38
CA PRO A 363 -16.69 -15.14 25.67
C PRO A 363 -15.24 -14.97 26.16
N ASP A 364 -14.28 -14.94 25.23
CA ASP A 364 -12.84 -14.83 25.52
C ASP A 364 -12.37 -13.37 25.73
N ASN A 365 -13.18 -12.38 25.35
CA ASN A 365 -12.88 -10.97 25.58
C ASN A 365 -13.38 -10.53 26.95
N ILE A 366 -12.57 -9.78 27.69
CA ILE A 366 -12.88 -9.37 29.05
C ILE A 366 -13.73 -8.07 29.03
N ILE A 367 -14.89 -8.10 29.69
CA ILE A 367 -15.75 -6.93 29.89
C ILE A 367 -15.71 -6.54 31.37
N ILE A 368 -15.27 -5.30 31.61
CA ILE A 368 -15.23 -4.71 32.95
C ILE A 368 -16.32 -3.65 33.04
N ALA A 369 -17.27 -3.82 33.96
CA ALA A 369 -18.32 -2.83 34.17
C ALA A 369 -17.79 -1.69 35.04
N SER A 370 -17.62 -0.50 34.46
CA SER A 370 -17.33 0.70 35.24
C SER A 370 -18.60 1.25 35.85
N ILE A 371 -18.64 1.35 37.18
CA ILE A 371 -19.81 1.77 37.94
C ILE A 371 -19.48 2.91 38.91
N MET A 372 -20.49 3.73 39.21
CA MET A 372 -20.36 4.83 40.17
C MET A 372 -21.67 5.04 40.93
N CYS A 373 -21.56 5.21 42.24
CA CYS A 373 -22.66 5.59 43.13
C CYS A 373 -22.27 6.74 44.04
N SER A 374 -23.27 7.34 44.69
CA SER A 374 -23.05 8.19 45.87
C SER A 374 -22.43 7.41 47.04
N TYR A 375 -22.00 8.08 48.11
CA TYR A 375 -21.53 7.39 49.33
C TYR A 375 -22.68 6.73 50.10
N SER A 376 -23.23 5.66 49.53
CA SER A 376 -24.32 4.85 50.05
C SER A 376 -23.96 3.38 49.90
N LYS A 377 -23.89 2.65 51.02
CA LYS A 377 -23.60 1.21 51.01
C LYS A 377 -24.62 0.45 50.17
N ASP A 378 -25.90 0.79 50.31
CA ASP A 378 -26.98 0.10 49.63
C ASP A 378 -26.89 0.31 48.11
N ASP A 379 -26.58 1.53 47.66
CA ASP A 379 -26.44 1.86 46.25
C ASP A 379 -25.27 1.10 45.59
N TRP A 380 -24.10 1.12 46.24
CA TRP A 380 -22.92 0.38 45.75
C TRP A 380 -23.19 -1.12 45.71
N THR A 381 -23.93 -1.65 46.70
CA THR A 381 -24.31 -3.07 46.74
C THR A 381 -25.31 -3.43 45.64
N GLU A 382 -26.31 -2.57 45.40
CA GLU A 382 -27.32 -2.77 44.36
C GLU A 382 -26.68 -2.76 42.96
N LEU A 383 -25.94 -1.70 42.64
CA LEU A 383 -25.39 -1.52 41.30
C LEU A 383 -24.30 -2.55 40.97
N SER A 384 -23.46 -2.92 41.95
CA SER A 384 -22.45 -3.97 41.75
C SER A 384 -23.08 -5.33 41.47
N LYS A 385 -24.16 -5.70 42.18
CA LYS A 385 -24.92 -6.93 41.90
C LYS A 385 -25.58 -6.92 40.55
N MET A 386 -26.15 -5.80 40.12
CA MET A 386 -26.73 -5.68 38.78
C MET A 386 -25.66 -5.91 37.70
N ALA A 387 -24.48 -5.31 37.86
CA ALA A 387 -23.38 -5.46 36.93
C ALA A 387 -22.80 -6.89 36.93
N GLU A 388 -22.60 -7.50 38.10
CA GLU A 388 -22.17 -8.90 38.23
C GLU A 388 -23.18 -9.87 37.59
N ALA A 389 -24.47 -9.73 37.92
CA ALA A 389 -25.53 -10.56 37.38
C ALA A 389 -25.69 -10.46 35.85
N SER A 390 -25.20 -9.37 35.25
CA SER A 390 -25.17 -9.21 33.79
C SER A 390 -24.11 -10.05 33.09
N GLY A 391 -23.17 -10.62 33.86
CA GLY A 391 -22.08 -11.45 33.37
C GLY A 391 -20.75 -10.70 33.16
N ALA A 392 -20.60 -9.49 33.72
CA ALA A 392 -19.32 -8.78 33.67
C ALA A 392 -18.21 -9.63 34.32
N ASP A 393 -17.03 -9.69 33.70
CA ASP A 393 -15.90 -10.46 34.23
C ASP A 393 -15.28 -9.79 35.46
N ALA A 394 -15.39 -8.46 35.55
CA ALA A 394 -14.97 -7.67 36.69
C ALA A 394 -15.72 -6.33 36.77
N LEU A 395 -15.51 -5.63 37.88
CA LEU A 395 -16.01 -4.28 38.11
C LEU A 395 -14.84 -3.28 38.23
N GLU A 396 -15.01 -2.10 37.65
CA GLU A 396 -14.17 -0.93 37.91
C GLU A 396 -15.00 0.06 38.74
N LEU A 397 -14.47 0.47 39.90
CA LEU A 397 -15.15 1.44 40.77
C LEU A 397 -14.63 2.83 40.43
N ASN A 398 -15.47 3.65 39.79
CA ASN A 398 -15.08 5.02 39.47
C ASN A 398 -15.24 5.91 40.69
N LEU A 399 -14.12 6.44 41.20
CA LEU A 399 -14.07 7.29 42.40
C LEU A 399 -13.74 8.74 42.05
N SER A 400 -13.95 9.16 40.79
CA SER A 400 -13.20 10.28 40.20
C SER A 400 -14.02 11.49 39.78
N CYS A 401 -15.36 11.55 39.93
CA CYS A 401 -16.08 12.75 39.47
C CYS A 401 -17.40 13.06 40.19
N PRO A 402 -17.54 14.28 40.76
CA PRO A 402 -18.70 15.07 40.42
C PRO A 402 -18.19 16.43 39.95
N HIS A 403 -18.20 16.70 38.65
CA HIS A 403 -18.14 18.10 38.24
C HIS A 403 -19.39 18.79 38.81
N GLY A 404 -19.22 19.53 39.92
CA GLY A 404 -20.26 20.39 40.51
C GLY A 404 -20.93 19.96 41.82
N MET A 405 -20.47 18.93 42.54
CA MET A 405 -21.10 18.53 43.82
C MET A 405 -20.12 18.14 44.94
N GLY A 406 -19.16 19.02 45.26
CA GLY A 406 -18.27 18.83 46.43
C GLY A 406 -19.03 18.74 47.76
N GLU A 407 -20.24 19.31 47.85
CA GLU A 407 -21.07 19.35 49.06
C GLU A 407 -21.98 18.12 49.25
N ARG A 408 -22.01 17.15 48.30
CA ARG A 408 -22.90 15.97 48.36
C ARG A 408 -22.19 14.61 48.45
N GLY A 409 -20.87 14.56 48.69
CA GLY A 409 -20.17 13.31 49.00
C GLY A 409 -20.13 12.27 47.88
N MET A 410 -19.90 12.69 46.63
CA MET A 410 -19.74 11.79 45.46
C MET A 410 -18.37 11.97 44.77
N GLY A 411 -17.92 10.96 44.01
CA GLY A 411 -16.77 11.03 43.10
C GLY A 411 -15.43 11.47 43.72
N LEU A 412 -14.77 12.51 43.19
CA LEU A 412 -13.43 13.03 43.64
C LEU A 412 -13.28 13.13 45.15
N ALA A 413 -14.34 13.48 45.89
CA ALA A 413 -14.34 13.53 47.34
C ALA A 413 -14.08 12.16 48.00
N CYS A 414 -14.55 11.07 47.38
CA CYS A 414 -14.30 9.70 47.81
C CYS A 414 -12.92 9.19 47.38
N GLY A 415 -12.50 9.44 46.13
CA GLY A 415 -11.23 8.92 45.62
C GLY A 415 -9.98 9.55 46.23
N GLN A 416 -10.12 10.70 46.89
CA GLN A 416 -9.04 11.42 47.58
C GLN A 416 -8.98 11.14 49.09
N ASP A 417 -9.98 10.44 49.64
CA ASP A 417 -10.05 10.08 51.07
C ASP A 417 -9.84 8.57 51.26
N PRO A 418 -8.69 8.13 51.79
CA PRO A 418 -8.40 6.72 52.03
C PRO A 418 -9.44 5.98 52.89
N GLU A 419 -10.15 6.68 53.78
CA GLU A 419 -11.20 6.08 54.61
C GLU A 419 -12.44 5.76 53.77
N LEU A 420 -12.90 6.71 52.95
CA LEU A 420 -14.03 6.50 52.04
C LEU A 420 -13.72 5.39 51.02
N VAL A 421 -12.51 5.38 50.45
CA VAL A 421 -12.07 4.29 49.56
C VAL A 421 -12.11 2.94 50.26
N ARG A 422 -11.55 2.85 51.48
CA ARG A 422 -11.53 1.61 52.28
C ARG A 422 -12.95 1.13 52.60
N ASN A 423 -13.91 2.03 52.78
CA ASN A 423 -15.29 1.68 53.06
C ASN A 423 -16.04 1.23 51.80
N ILE A 424 -15.80 1.86 50.65
CA ILE A 424 -16.46 1.52 49.38
C ILE A 424 -16.00 0.15 48.85
N CYS A 425 -14.70 -0.14 48.86
CA CYS A 425 -14.15 -1.36 48.22
C CYS A 425 -14.70 -2.70 48.75
N PRO A 426 -15.04 -2.85 50.05
CA PRO A 426 -15.67 -4.06 50.59
C PRO A 426 -17.17 -4.16 50.32
N TYR A 427 -17.88 -3.08 50.00
CA TYR A 427 -19.34 -3.15 49.81
C TYR A 427 -19.74 -4.17 48.73
N PRO A 428 -19.04 -4.24 47.57
CA PRO A 428 -19.28 -5.31 46.59
C PRO A 428 -18.87 -6.72 47.06
N LYS A 429 -17.98 -6.85 48.06
CA LYS A 429 -17.39 -8.11 48.52
C LYS A 429 -18.07 -8.71 49.76
N CYS A 430 -19.02 -8.03 50.39
CA CYS A 430 -19.67 -8.47 51.64
C CYS A 430 -20.69 -9.61 51.43
N HIS A 431 -20.49 -10.47 50.42
CA HIS A 431 -21.40 -11.55 50.04
C HIS A 431 -20.66 -12.87 49.88
#